data_AF-A0A8T4EA00-F1
#
_entry.id   AF-A0A8T4EA00-F1
#
_cell.length_a   1.000
_cell.length_b   1.000
_cell.length_c   1.000
_cell.angle_alpha   90.00
_cell.angle_beta   90.00
_cell.angle_gamma   90.00
#
_symmetry.space_group_name_H-M   'P 1'
#
loop_
_entity.id
_entity.type
_entity.pdbx_description
1 polymer ?
#
loop_
_entity_poly.entity_id
_entity_poly.type
_entity_poly.pdbx_seq_one_letter_code
_entity_poly.pdbx_strand_id
1 'polypeptide(L)' 'MSECPICRRDRTGDDGVFCSYHNEAYGNLKHNFERWNQAFGGITWEEYLEKIDYLENTGQWVKEVIEYIMSEGNL' A
#
# COMPACT_ATOMS: atom_id res chain seq x y z
N MET A 1 7.84 6.64 20.56
CA MET A 1 6.74 6.43 19.62
C MET A 1 7.31 6.56 18.23
N SER A 2 7.19 5.53 17.41
CA SER A 2 7.59 5.59 16.00
C SER A 2 6.45 6.23 15.20
N GLU A 3 6.81 7.13 14.29
CA GLU A 3 5.85 7.86 13.45
C GLU A 3 5.69 7.17 12.09
N CYS A 4 4.49 7.21 11.53
CA CYS A 4 4.21 6.75 10.18
C CYS A 4 5.12 7.51 9.19
N PRO A 5 5.90 6.81 8.35
CA PRO A 5 6.87 7.46 7.47
C PRO A 5 6.20 8.36 6.41
N ILE A 6 4.91 8.13 6.12
CA ILE A 6 4.16 8.87 5.11
C ILE A 6 3.55 10.17 5.67
N CYS A 7 2.91 10.11 6.85
CA CYS A 7 2.13 11.25 7.38
C CYS A 7 2.46 11.67 8.81
N ARG A 8 3.47 11.07 9.42
CA ARG A 8 3.95 11.35 10.80
C ARG A 8 2.97 11.11 11.94
N ARG A 9 1.78 10.56 11.67
CA ARG A 9 0.86 10.06 12.72
C ARG A 9 1.48 8.87 13.45
N ASP A 10 1.05 8.62 14.68
CA ASP A 10 1.50 7.46 15.44
C ASP A 10 1.23 6.15 14.69
N ARG A 11 2.22 5.25 14.72
CA ARG A 11 2.10 3.92 14.13
C ARG A 11 1.14 3.04 14.94
N THR A 12 0.62 2.03 14.26
CA THR A 12 -0.31 1.06 14.86
C THR A 12 0.47 0.02 15.65
N GLY A 13 0.48 0.14 16.99
CA GLY A 13 1.25 -0.75 17.87
C GLY A 13 2.76 -0.57 17.75
N ASP A 14 3.51 -1.35 18.52
CA ASP A 14 4.98 -1.22 18.60
C ASP A 14 5.69 -1.74 17.33
N ASP A 15 5.10 -2.72 16.64
CA ASP A 15 5.68 -3.36 15.43
C ASP A 15 5.09 -2.84 14.11
N GLY A 16 4.12 -1.93 14.15
CA GLY A 16 3.52 -1.37 12.94
C GLY A 16 4.52 -0.51 12.16
N VAL A 17 4.43 -0.54 10.83
CA VAL A 17 5.18 0.38 9.95
C VAL A 17 4.40 1.67 9.69
N PHE A 18 3.08 1.58 9.67
CA PHE A 18 2.17 2.65 9.29
C PHE A 18 1.22 3.04 10.42
N CYS A 19 0.64 4.24 10.31
CA CYS A 19 -0.53 4.61 11.09
C CYS A 19 -1.75 3.77 10.68
N SER A 20 -2.84 3.83 11.44
CA SER A 20 -4.03 3.00 11.21
C SER A 20 -4.56 3.07 9.78
N TYR A 21 -4.64 4.27 9.19
CA TYR A 21 -5.16 4.48 7.84
C TYR A 21 -4.26 3.88 6.74
N HIS A 22 -2.95 4.17 6.80
CA HIS A 22 -2.00 3.63 5.84
C HIS A 22 -1.79 2.12 6.03
N ASN A 23 -1.91 1.61 7.26
CA ASN A 23 -1.85 0.18 7.53
C ASN A 23 -3.05 -0.57 6.94
N GLU A 24 -4.26 -0.01 7.06
CA GLU A 24 -5.46 -0.56 6.42
C GLU A 24 -5.35 -0.52 4.90
N ALA A 25 -4.89 0.59 4.32
CA ALA A 25 -4.64 0.73 2.89
C ALA A 25 -3.63 -0.33 2.37
N TYR A 26 -2.51 -0.52 3.08
CA TYR A 26 -1.53 -1.55 2.74
C TYR A 26 -2.10 -2.97 2.87
N GLY A 27 -2.89 -3.23 3.91
CA GLY A 27 -3.62 -4.49 4.08
C GLY A 27 -4.55 -4.79 2.90
N ASN A 28 -5.32 -3.79 2.46
CA ASN A 28 -6.22 -3.90 1.32
C ASN A 28 -5.47 -4.14 0.01
N LEU A 29 -4.34 -3.48 -0.22
CA LEU A 29 -3.49 -3.74 -1.39
C LEU A 29 -3.03 -5.21 -1.43
N LYS A 30 -2.48 -5.71 -0.32
CA LYS A 30 -2.02 -7.10 -0.21
C LYS A 30 -3.15 -8.11 -0.38
N HIS A 31 -4.29 -7.88 0.27
CA HIS A 31 -5.43 -8.79 0.19
C HIS A 31 -5.97 -8.93 -1.24
N ASN A 32 -6.01 -7.83 -2.00
CA ASN A 32 -6.54 -7.85 -3.36
C ASN A 32 -5.54 -8.34 -4.41
N PHE A 33 -4.24 -8.25 -4.13
CA PHE A 33 -3.21 -8.66 -5.09
C PHE A 33 -3.33 -10.12 -5.50
N GLU A 34 -3.60 -11.04 -4.58
CA GLU A 34 -3.76 -12.46 -4.96
C GLU A 34 -4.88 -12.68 -5.99
N ARG A 35 -5.98 -11.93 -5.85
CA ARG A 35 -7.12 -11.99 -6.79
C ARG A 35 -6.74 -11.43 -8.16
N TRP A 36 -5.98 -10.33 -8.19
CA TRP A 36 -5.47 -9.75 -9.42
C TRP A 36 -4.41 -10.65 -10.08
N ASN A 37 -3.48 -11.20 -9.30
CA ASN A 37 -2.49 -12.16 -9.76
C ASN A 37 -3.14 -13.34 -10.49
N GLN A 38 -4.16 -13.95 -9.88
CA GLN A 38 -4.90 -15.04 -10.50
C GLN A 38 -5.68 -14.60 -11.75
N ALA A 39 -6.39 -13.47 -11.69
CA ALA A 39 -7.22 -13.00 -12.80
C ALA A 39 -6.42 -12.58 -14.05
N PHE A 40 -5.22 -12.02 -13.85
CA PHE A 40 -4.34 -11.60 -14.94
C PHE A 40 -3.35 -12.69 -15.38
N GLY A 41 -3.34 -13.86 -14.73
CA GLY A 41 -2.47 -14.98 -15.09
C GLY A 41 -1.01 -14.79 -14.67
N GLY A 42 -0.76 -14.09 -13.55
CA GLY A 42 0.58 -13.93 -12.96
C GLY A 42 1.14 -12.51 -12.93
N ILE A 43 0.28 -11.48 -12.87
CA ILE A 43 0.75 -10.08 -12.74
C ILE A 43 1.67 -9.90 -11.51
N THR A 44 2.76 -9.17 -11.68
CA THR A 44 3.69 -8.87 -10.59
C THR A 44 3.12 -7.86 -9.60
N TRP A 45 3.71 -7.77 -8.42
CA TRP A 45 3.32 -6.78 -7.41
C TRP A 45 3.45 -5.35 -7.94
N GLU A 46 4.55 -5.05 -8.63
CA GLU A 46 4.82 -3.73 -9.22
C GLU A 46 3.77 -3.35 -10.27
N GLU A 47 3.52 -4.21 -11.25
CA GLU A 47 2.50 -3.98 -12.29
C GLU A 47 1.09 -3.83 -11.69
N TYR A 48 0.80 -4.54 -10.60
CA TYR A 48 -0.46 -4.36 -9.87
C TYR A 48 -0.55 -2.97 -9.23
N LEU A 49 0.50 -2.51 -8.54
CA LEU A 49 0.52 -1.18 -7.93
C LEU A 49 0.41 -0.06 -8.97
N GLU A 50 1.12 -0.16 -10.10
CA GLU A 50 1.03 0.78 -11.21
C GLU A 50 -0.42 0.89 -11.75
N LYS A 51 -1.09 -0.26 -11.90
CA LYS A 51 -2.50 -0.28 -12.35
C LYS A 51 -3.41 0.39 -11.34
N ILE A 52 -3.22 0.16 -10.04
CA ILE A 52 -4.06 0.78 -9.00
C ILE A 52 -3.80 2.29 -8.91
N ASP A 53 -2.56 2.75 -9.06
CA ASP A 53 -2.23 4.18 -9.00
C ASP A 53 -2.88 4.99 -10.13
N TYR A 54 -2.96 4.39 -11.32
CA TYR A 54 -3.59 4.99 -12.50
C TYR A 54 -5.13 5.13 -12.39
N LEU A 55 -5.78 4.39 -11.48
CA LEU A 55 -7.24 4.50 -11.31
C LEU A 55 -7.61 5.82 -10.61
N GLU A 56 -8.49 6.59 -11.23
CA GLU A 56 -8.96 7.88 -10.69
C GLU A 56 -9.70 7.72 -9.34
N ASN A 57 -10.38 6.59 -9.15
CA ASN A 57 -11.18 6.30 -7.96
C ASN A 57 -10.37 5.63 -6.83
N THR A 58 -9.05 5.50 -6.97
CA THR A 58 -8.21 4.97 -5.90
C THR A 58 -8.10 5.98 -4.77
N GLY A 59 -8.45 5.56 -3.56
CA GLY A 59 -8.43 6.41 -2.38
C GLY A 59 -7.04 6.96 -2.05
N GLN A 60 -6.98 8.18 -1.53
CA GLN A 60 -5.73 8.91 -1.26
C GLN A 60 -4.73 8.11 -0.42
N TRP A 61 -5.17 7.46 0.66
CA TRP A 61 -4.30 6.65 1.51
C TRP A 61 -3.66 5.46 0.78
N VAL A 62 -4.35 4.90 -0.22
CA VAL A 62 -3.81 3.82 -1.06
C VAL A 62 -2.75 4.37 -2.00
N LYS A 63 -3.00 5.52 -2.65
CA LYS A 63 -2.00 6.18 -3.52
C LYS A 63 -0.72 6.51 -2.78
N GLU A 64 -0.84 7.07 -1.58
CA GLU A 64 0.33 7.41 -0.75
C GLU A 64 1.14 6.17 -0.33
N VAL A 65 0.47 5.04 -0.05
CA VAL A 65 1.17 3.76 0.21
C VAL A 65 1.88 3.27 -1.06
N ILE A 66 1.24 3.35 -2.22
CA ILE A 66 1.86 2.96 -3.50
C ILE A 66 3.09 3.80 -3.77
N GLU A 67 2.99 5.12 -3.66
CA GLU A 67 4.11 6.05 -3.85
C GLU A 67 5.27 5.73 -2.88
N TYR A 68 4.96 5.46 -1.61
CA TYR A 68 5.97 5.05 -0.63
C TYR A 68 6.66 3.73 -1.01
N ILE A 69 5.90 2.70 -1.40
CA ILE A 69 6.47 1.40 -1.80
C ILE A 69 7.36 1.53 -3.04
N MET A 70 6.89 2.28 -4.04
CA MET A 70 7.57 2.45 -5.33
C MET A 70 8.81 3.34 -5.23
N SER A 71 8.86 4.26 -4.26
CA SER A 71 10.00 5.18 -4.06
C SER A 71 11.08 4.62 -3.12
N GLU A 72 10.70 3.96 -2.03
CA GLU A 72 11.62 3.56 -0.97
C GLU A 72 12.07 2.08 -1.09
N GLY A 73 11.43 1.28 -1.96
CA GLY A 73 11.78 -0.13 -2.20
C GLY A 73 11.74 -1.03 -0.95
N ASN A 74 11.20 -0.54 0.17
CA ASN A 74 11.31 -1.16 1.49
C ASN A 74 9.95 -1.28 2.19
N LEU A 75 9.33 -2.45 2.04
CA LEU A 75 8.35 -3.06 2.94
C LEU A 75 8.46 -4.59 2.90
#